data_AF-A0A0N1HBP0-F1
#
_entry.id   AF-A0A0N1HBP0-F1
#
_cell.length_a   1.000
_cell.length_b   1.000
_cell.length_c   1.000
_cell.angle_alpha   90.00
_cell.angle_beta   90.00
_cell.angle_gamma   90.00
#
_symmetry.space_group_name_H-M   'P 1'
#
loop_
_entity.id
_entity.type
_entity.pdbx_description
1 polymer ?
#
loop_
_entity_poly.entity_id
_entity_poly.type
_entity_poly.pdbx_seq_one_letter_code
_entity_poly.pdbx_strand_id
1 'polypeptide(L)'
;MAHTTPSHPTPSPPPPTTYGWIGIGNMGYGMAMNIARKIPATAHLLINDLRQDQVAKFLAEAVDEHGLDPAKVSAVDAPAEIVQRAEIILTSLPHDEAVKEVFENAETGIIAGLSRPTHPEEHTQGHNSTVKLVLETSTIAPTTTLPLHEAITAMGTHTLTRQSRVAFLQPQPEHSP
;
A
#
# COMPACT_ATOMS: atom_id res chain seq x y z
N MET A 1 6.22 17.18 -52.71
CA MET A 1 5.08 16.73 -51.89
C MET A 1 5.63 16.38 -50.52
N ALA A 2 5.33 17.19 -49.50
CA ALA A 2 5.84 16.98 -48.14
C ALA A 2 4.91 16.00 -47.41
N HIS A 3 5.48 14.89 -46.93
CA HIS A 3 4.76 13.95 -46.07
C HIS A 3 4.67 14.53 -44.67
N THR A 4 3.46 14.87 -44.23
CA THR A 4 3.18 15.21 -42.83
C THR A 4 2.93 13.91 -42.07
N THR A 5 3.87 13.52 -41.20
CA THR A 5 3.65 12.40 -40.27
C THR A 5 2.60 12.80 -39.24
N PRO A 6 1.57 11.98 -38.97
CA PRO A 6 0.59 12.30 -37.92
C PRO A 6 1.28 12.30 -36.55
N SER A 7 1.12 13.39 -35.79
CA SER A 7 1.60 13.51 -34.42
C SER A 7 0.82 12.55 -33.52
N HIS A 8 1.51 11.60 -32.91
CA HIS A 8 0.93 10.74 -31.88
C HIS A 8 0.65 11.60 -30.63
N PRO A 9 -0.56 11.56 -30.03
CA PRO A 9 -0.79 12.22 -28.75
C PRO A 9 0.07 11.54 -27.69
N THR A 10 0.96 12.30 -27.05
CA THR A 10 1.73 11.81 -25.90
C THR A 10 0.74 11.47 -24.79
N PRO A 11 0.75 10.23 -24.24
CA PRO A 11 -0.08 9.92 -23.09
C PRO A 11 0.29 10.84 -21.93
N SER A 12 -0.72 11.37 -21.23
CA SER A 12 -0.53 12.14 -20.00
C SER A 12 0.21 11.29 -18.95
N PRO A 13 1.09 11.89 -18.14
CA PRO A 13 1.75 11.16 -17.06
C PRO A 13 0.70 10.56 -16.12
N PRO A 14 0.94 9.35 -15.58
CA PRO A 14 0.02 8.74 -14.64
C PRO A 14 -0.14 9.62 -13.39
N PRO A 15 -1.30 9.54 -12.71
CA PRO A 15 -1.52 10.27 -11.48
C PRO A 15 -0.49 9.85 -10.42
N PRO A 16 -0.19 10.73 -9.45
CA PRO A 16 0.79 10.43 -8.42
C PRO A 16 0.34 9.24 -7.56
N THR A 17 1.23 8.25 -7.37
CA THR A 17 0.96 7.08 -6.54
C THR A 17 1.17 7.41 -5.06
N THR A 18 0.24 6.98 -4.21
CA THR A 18 0.34 7.06 -2.77
C THR A 18 0.65 5.69 -2.18
N TYR A 19 1.71 5.65 -1.39
CA TYR A 19 2.16 4.50 -0.62
C TYR A 19 1.67 4.63 0.82
N GLY A 20 1.29 3.52 1.42
CA GLY A 20 0.97 3.41 2.84
C GLY A 20 1.92 2.47 3.54
N TRP A 21 2.44 2.85 4.70
CA TRP A 21 3.23 1.98 5.56
C TRP A 21 2.62 1.91 6.96
N ILE A 22 2.29 0.70 7.41
CA ILE A 22 1.76 0.43 8.74
C ILE A 22 2.77 -0.39 9.55
N GLY A 23 3.20 0.15 10.69
CA GLY A 23 4.17 -0.48 11.58
C GLY A 23 5.63 -0.15 11.21
N ILE A 24 6.19 0.85 11.87
CA ILE A 24 7.61 1.26 11.80
C ILE A 24 8.38 0.79 13.04
N GLY A 25 8.22 -0.50 13.36
CA GLY A 25 9.04 -1.22 14.34
C GLY A 25 10.50 -1.36 13.93
N ASN A 26 11.28 -2.17 14.66
CA ASN A 26 12.72 -2.38 14.39
C ASN A 26 13.00 -2.77 12.93
N MET A 27 12.15 -3.61 12.34
CA MET A 27 12.26 -4.00 10.93
C MET A 27 11.61 -2.98 10.00
N GLY A 28 10.41 -2.49 10.35
CA GLY A 28 9.62 -1.62 9.49
C GLY A 28 10.23 -0.24 9.25
N TYR A 29 10.90 0.34 10.24
CA TYR A 29 11.44 1.71 10.16
C TYR A 29 12.43 1.89 9.00
N GLY A 30 13.47 1.05 8.93
CA GLY A 30 14.47 1.14 7.86
C GLY A 30 13.90 0.81 6.48
N MET A 31 12.93 -0.11 6.41
CA MET A 31 12.24 -0.42 5.15
C MET A 31 11.37 0.75 4.68
N ALA A 32 10.57 1.34 5.56
CA ALA A 32 9.75 2.51 5.27
C ALA A 32 10.62 3.69 4.81
N MET A 33 11.76 3.92 5.47
CA MET A 33 12.68 4.99 5.10
C MET A 33 13.32 4.76 3.73
N ASN A 34 13.67 3.51 3.43
CA ASN A 34 14.16 3.14 2.09
C ASN A 34 13.11 3.39 1.00
N ILE A 35 11.83 3.13 1.28
CA ILE A 35 10.73 3.46 0.38
C ILE A 35 10.62 4.98 0.23
N ALA A 36 10.54 5.73 1.34
CA ALA A 36 10.43 7.19 1.33
C ALA A 36 11.48 7.86 0.44
N ARG A 37 12.72 7.36 0.48
CA ARG A 37 13.86 7.89 -0.28
C ARG A 37 13.87 7.49 -1.76
N LYS A 38 13.10 6.47 -2.17
CA LYS A 38 13.19 5.85 -3.51
C LYS A 38 11.92 5.93 -4.32
N ILE A 39 10.78 6.23 -3.70
CA ILE A 39 9.54 6.45 -4.45
C ILE A 39 9.67 7.64 -5.41
N PRO A 40 8.90 7.66 -6.52
CA PRO A 40 8.95 8.74 -7.48
C PRO A 40 8.76 10.12 -6.85
N ALA A 41 9.35 11.14 -7.45
CA ALA A 41 9.25 12.50 -6.92
C ALA A 41 7.82 13.08 -6.96
N THR A 42 6.86 12.44 -7.62
CA THR A 42 5.45 12.81 -7.58
C THR A 42 4.69 12.04 -6.49
N ALA A 43 5.22 10.91 -6.00
CA ALA A 43 4.53 10.03 -5.07
C ALA A 43 4.53 10.56 -3.63
N HIS A 44 3.57 10.06 -2.85
CA HIS A 44 3.44 10.34 -1.41
C HIS A 44 3.57 9.06 -0.59
N LEU A 45 4.02 9.19 0.66
CA LEU A 45 4.09 8.11 1.65
C LEU A 45 3.31 8.51 2.91
N LEU A 46 2.32 7.70 3.25
CA LEU A 46 1.55 7.78 4.49
C LEU A 46 2.13 6.79 5.50
N ILE A 47 2.36 7.25 6.73
CA ILE A 47 2.90 6.44 7.83
C ILE A 47 1.84 6.29 8.91
N ASN A 48 1.66 5.06 9.40
CA ASN A 48 0.86 4.77 10.57
C ASN A 48 1.61 3.82 11.52
N ASP A 49 1.63 4.15 12.81
CA ASP A 49 2.13 3.29 13.89
C ASP A 49 1.45 3.72 15.20
N LEU A 50 1.34 2.81 16.17
CA LEU A 50 0.78 3.14 17.48
C LEU A 50 1.71 4.07 18.28
N ARG A 51 3.02 4.01 18.03
CA ARG A 51 4.05 4.82 18.71
C ARG A 51 4.26 6.12 17.98
N GLN A 52 3.48 7.13 18.36
CA GLN A 52 3.49 8.46 17.73
C GLN A 52 4.85 9.19 17.84
N ASP A 53 5.61 8.91 18.89
CA ASP A 53 7.00 9.39 19.05
C ASP A 53 7.91 8.86 17.94
N GLN A 54 7.75 7.59 17.55
CA GLN A 54 8.50 6.97 16.47
C GLN A 54 8.08 7.53 15.10
N VAL A 55 6.79 7.83 14.92
CA VAL A 55 6.28 8.47 13.69
C VAL A 55 6.86 9.88 13.56
N ALA A 56 6.80 10.69 14.63
CA ALA A 56 7.37 12.03 14.63
C ALA A 56 8.87 12.01 14.33
N LYS A 57 9.61 11.08 14.95
CA LYS A 57 11.03 10.87 14.65
C LYS A 57 11.26 10.50 13.18
N PHE A 58 10.47 9.57 12.64
CA PHE A 58 10.58 9.16 11.25
C PHE A 58 10.40 10.33 10.27
N LEU A 59 9.37 11.16 10.50
CA LEU A 59 9.10 12.34 9.66
C LEU A 59 10.24 13.37 9.74
N ALA A 60 10.76 13.62 10.94
CA ALA A 60 11.89 14.51 11.13
C ALA A 60 13.15 13.98 10.41
N GLU A 61 13.51 12.71 10.60
CA GLU A 61 14.68 12.09 9.95
C GLU A 61 14.55 12.10 8.42
N ALA A 62 13.34 11.84 7.90
CA ALA A 62 13.05 11.90 6.48
C ALA A 62 13.36 13.29 5.88
N VAL A 63 12.95 14.36 6.56
CA VAL A 63 13.14 15.74 6.08
C VAL A 63 14.55 16.24 6.38
N ASP A 64 14.97 16.18 7.65
CA ASP A 64 16.16 16.85 8.15
C ASP A 64 17.45 16.11 7.75
N GLU A 65 17.45 14.78 7.77
CA GLU A 65 18.66 13.98 7.49
C GLU A 65 18.71 13.49 6.03
N HIS A 66 17.55 13.30 5.41
CA HIS A 66 17.45 12.75 4.06
C HIS A 66 16.94 13.75 3.01
N GLY A 67 16.56 14.96 3.40
CA GLY A 67 16.19 16.04 2.49
C GLY A 67 14.91 15.78 1.72
N LEU A 68 14.00 14.96 2.26
CA LEU A 68 12.70 14.73 1.63
C LEU A 68 11.85 15.99 1.75
N ASP A 69 11.06 16.26 0.71
CA ASP A 69 10.02 17.29 0.75
C ASP A 69 8.98 16.92 1.83
N PRO A 70 8.72 17.78 2.83
CA PRO A 70 7.72 17.52 3.87
C PRO A 70 6.31 17.21 3.31
N ALA A 71 5.99 17.67 2.10
CA ALA A 71 4.71 17.36 1.45
C ALA A 71 4.60 15.88 1.00
N LYS A 72 5.72 15.15 0.93
CA LYS A 72 5.75 13.76 0.43
C LYS A 72 5.58 12.71 1.50
N VAL A 73 5.74 13.06 2.77
CA VAL A 73 5.68 12.10 3.86
C VAL A 73 4.82 12.67 4.97
N SER A 74 3.77 11.94 5.35
CA SER A 74 2.84 12.40 6.38
C SER A 74 2.36 11.26 7.25
N ALA A 75 1.99 11.58 8.48
CA ALA A 75 1.36 10.65 9.40
C ALA A 75 -0.15 10.59 9.16
N VAL A 76 -0.74 9.42 9.44
CA VAL A 76 -2.18 9.24 9.57
C VAL A 76 -2.48 8.41 10.81
N ASP A 77 -3.69 8.59 11.35
CA ASP A 77 -4.02 8.07 12.69
C ASP A 77 -4.49 6.61 12.67
N ALA A 78 -5.01 6.14 11.53
CA ALA A 78 -5.58 4.80 11.42
C ALA A 78 -5.18 4.04 10.13
N PRO A 79 -5.03 2.70 10.19
CA PRO A 79 -4.89 1.86 9.01
C PRO A 79 -5.99 2.05 7.96
N ALA A 80 -7.24 2.27 8.42
CA ALA A 80 -8.37 2.55 7.54
C ALA A 80 -8.17 3.82 6.70
N GLU A 81 -7.50 4.84 7.22
CA GLU A 81 -7.20 6.07 6.48
C GLU A 81 -6.12 5.82 5.41
N ILE A 82 -5.08 5.03 5.73
CA ILE A 82 -4.10 4.59 4.73
C ILE A 82 -4.80 3.92 3.56
N VAL A 83 -5.69 2.98 3.84
CA VAL A 83 -6.43 2.29 2.80
C VAL A 83 -7.25 3.25 1.95
N GLN A 84 -7.84 4.28 2.54
CA GLN A 84 -8.66 5.26 1.82
C GLN A 84 -7.86 6.12 0.85
N ARG A 85 -6.57 6.30 1.09
CA ARG A 85 -5.72 7.28 0.39
C ARG A 85 -4.57 6.67 -0.41
N ALA A 86 -4.21 5.40 -0.16
CA ALA A 86 -3.06 4.73 -0.77
C ALA A 86 -3.46 3.60 -1.73
N GLU A 87 -2.73 3.47 -2.83
CA GLU A 87 -2.85 2.36 -3.77
C GLU A 87 -1.98 1.16 -3.39
N ILE A 88 -0.81 1.42 -2.79
CA ILE A 88 0.16 0.39 -2.40
C ILE A 88 0.36 0.47 -0.89
N ILE A 89 -0.04 -0.58 -0.18
CA ILE A 89 -0.08 -0.61 1.29
C ILE A 89 0.87 -1.70 1.76
N LEU A 90 1.75 -1.37 2.69
CA LEU A 90 2.72 -2.29 3.26
C LEU A 90 2.54 -2.37 4.78
N THR A 91 2.58 -3.58 5.34
CA THR A 91 2.50 -3.79 6.79
C THR A 91 3.74 -4.54 7.30
N SER A 92 4.27 -4.13 8.45
CA SER A 92 5.36 -4.82 9.16
C SER A 92 5.12 -4.76 10.66
N LEU A 93 4.51 -5.81 11.19
CA LEU A 93 3.97 -5.86 12.55
C LEU A 93 4.65 -6.94 13.40
N PRO A 94 4.73 -6.76 14.73
CA PRO A 94 5.59 -7.58 15.59
C PRO A 94 5.06 -9.00 15.88
N HIS A 95 3.73 -9.22 15.84
CA HIS A 95 3.10 -10.50 16.19
C HIS A 95 1.68 -10.60 15.61
N ASP A 96 1.08 -11.79 15.69
CA ASP A 96 -0.24 -12.11 15.14
C ASP A 96 -1.37 -11.21 15.69
N GLU A 97 -1.40 -10.89 17.00
CA GLU A 97 -2.46 -10.01 17.52
C GLU A 97 -2.37 -8.60 16.94
N ALA A 98 -1.16 -8.07 16.74
CA ALA A 98 -0.98 -6.75 16.12
C ALA A 98 -1.47 -6.75 14.66
N VAL A 99 -1.25 -7.85 13.91
CA VAL A 99 -1.79 -8.02 12.56
C VAL A 99 -3.31 -8.05 12.61
N LYS A 100 -3.91 -8.89 13.46
CA LYS A 100 -5.38 -8.95 13.56
C LYS A 100 -5.98 -7.60 13.91
N GLU A 101 -5.40 -6.86 14.86
CA GLU A 101 -5.87 -5.53 15.22
C GLU A 101 -5.81 -4.56 14.03
N VAL A 102 -4.68 -4.48 13.33
CA VAL A 102 -4.50 -3.58 12.18
C VAL A 102 -5.44 -3.93 11.02
N PHE A 103 -5.75 -5.20 10.82
CA PHE A 103 -6.57 -5.62 9.69
C PHE A 103 -8.07 -5.68 10.01
N GLU A 104 -8.43 -6.23 11.16
CA GLU A 104 -9.80 -6.64 11.51
C GLU A 104 -10.51 -5.66 12.45
N ASN A 105 -9.83 -4.65 13.01
CA ASN A 105 -10.52 -3.65 13.82
C ASN A 105 -11.67 -3.01 13.00
N ALA A 106 -12.87 -3.08 13.56
CA ALA A 106 -14.12 -2.73 12.86
C ALA A 106 -14.23 -1.24 12.50
N GLU A 107 -13.46 -0.36 13.16
CA GLU A 107 -13.50 1.07 12.94
C GLU A 107 -12.20 1.59 12.29
N THR A 108 -11.05 1.11 12.76
CA THR A 108 -9.74 1.67 12.36
C THR A 108 -8.96 0.73 11.45
N GLY A 109 -9.40 -0.52 11.27
CA GLY A 109 -8.66 -1.55 10.56
C GLY A 109 -8.71 -1.44 9.03
N ILE A 110 -7.84 -2.18 8.37
CA ILE A 110 -7.73 -2.22 6.90
C ILE A 110 -9.05 -2.68 6.25
N ILE A 111 -9.69 -3.72 6.79
CA ILE A 111 -10.95 -4.27 6.24
C ILE A 111 -12.07 -3.25 6.35
N ALA A 112 -12.15 -2.53 7.47
CA ALA A 112 -13.10 -1.45 7.67
C ALA A 112 -12.86 -0.31 6.66
N GLY A 113 -11.59 0.06 6.44
CA GLY A 113 -11.19 1.01 5.41
C GLY A 113 -11.55 0.57 4.00
N LEU A 114 -11.36 -0.70 3.65
CA LEU A 114 -11.68 -1.24 2.32
C LEU A 114 -13.18 -1.27 2.04
N SER A 115 -13.99 -1.39 3.08
CA SER A 115 -15.47 -1.41 2.99
C SER A 115 -16.09 -0.02 2.81
N ARG A 116 -15.32 1.06 3.01
CA ARG A 116 -15.80 2.45 2.89
C ARG A 116 -15.66 2.95 1.45
N PRO A 117 -16.61 3.77 0.95
CA PRO A 117 -16.43 4.47 -0.31
C PRO A 117 -15.15 5.30 -0.26
N THR A 118 -14.28 5.13 -1.25
CA THR A 118 -13.10 6.00 -1.42
C THR A 118 -13.56 7.42 -1.69
N HIS A 119 -13.07 8.40 -0.92
CA HIS A 119 -13.39 9.81 -1.16
C HIS A 119 -13.03 10.20 -2.61
N PRO A 120 -13.98 10.72 -3.40
CA PRO A 120 -13.73 11.18 -4.75
C PRO A 120 -13.05 12.57 -4.69
N GLU A 121 -11.80 12.62 -4.26
CA GLU A 121 -10.96 13.80 -4.44
C GLU A 121 -10.16 13.59 -5.74
N GLU A 122 -10.59 14.29 -6.79
CA GLU A 122 -9.93 14.53 -8.09
C GLU A 122 -9.08 13.40 -8.70
N HIS A 123 -9.71 12.32 -9.19
CA HIS A 123 -9.14 11.54 -10.29
C HIS A 123 -9.84 11.92 -11.60
N THR A 124 -9.41 13.04 -12.18
CA THR A 124 -9.75 13.38 -13.56
C THR A 124 -8.97 12.46 -14.49
N GLN A 125 -9.70 11.70 -15.31
CA GLN A 125 -9.26 10.86 -16.44
C GLN A 125 -8.71 9.46 -16.11
N GLY A 126 -9.63 8.49 -16.10
CA GLY A 126 -9.51 7.34 -17.00
C GLY A 126 -8.94 6.02 -16.48
N HIS A 127 -8.69 5.86 -15.18
CA HIS A 127 -8.43 4.56 -14.58
C HIS A 127 -9.35 4.33 -13.38
N ASN A 128 -10.03 3.18 -13.38
CA ASN A 128 -10.84 2.75 -12.25
C ASN A 128 -9.88 2.42 -11.09
N SER A 129 -9.75 3.34 -10.13
CA SER A 129 -8.83 3.27 -8.98
C SER A 129 -9.31 2.29 -7.90
N THR A 130 -9.68 1.07 -8.30
CA THR A 130 -10.28 0.07 -7.39
C THR A 130 -9.32 -1.06 -7.02
N VAL A 131 -8.16 -1.15 -7.67
CA VAL A 131 -7.19 -2.21 -7.39
C VAL A 131 -6.12 -1.71 -6.43
N LYS A 132 -6.29 -2.04 -5.16
CA LYS A 132 -5.28 -1.81 -4.12
C LYS A 132 -4.36 -3.03 -4.04
N LEU A 133 -3.08 -2.79 -3.77
CA LEU A 133 -2.08 -3.82 -3.52
C LEU A 133 -1.67 -3.76 -2.05
N VAL A 134 -1.97 -4.82 -1.30
CA VAL A 134 -1.61 -4.95 0.12
C VAL A 134 -0.47 -5.97 0.27
N LEU A 135 0.67 -5.53 0.81
CA LEU A 135 1.84 -6.34 1.11
C LEU A 135 1.95 -6.57 2.61
N GLU A 136 1.64 -7.79 3.03
CA GLU A 136 1.80 -8.23 4.42
C GLU A 136 3.19 -8.88 4.56
N THR A 137 4.09 -8.20 5.29
CA THR A 137 5.52 -8.58 5.40
C THR A 137 5.93 -9.06 6.79
N SER A 138 4.99 -9.19 7.72
CA SER A 138 5.25 -9.60 9.10
C SER A 138 5.64 -11.07 9.19
N THR A 139 6.31 -11.43 10.28
CA THR A 139 6.61 -12.85 10.59
C THR A 139 5.51 -13.38 11.51
N ILE A 140 4.42 -13.86 10.92
CA ILE A 140 3.22 -14.36 11.62
C ILE A 140 2.91 -15.81 11.27
N ALA A 141 2.01 -16.42 12.04
CA ALA A 141 1.61 -17.81 11.84
C ALA A 141 0.73 -17.96 10.56
N PRO A 142 0.83 -19.11 9.86
CA PRO A 142 -0.04 -19.41 8.70
C PRO A 142 -1.53 -19.30 9.02
N THR A 143 -1.90 -19.62 10.26
CA THR A 143 -3.28 -19.55 10.78
C THR A 143 -3.84 -18.13 10.82
N THR A 144 -2.98 -17.11 10.78
CA THR A 144 -3.37 -15.70 10.71
C THR A 144 -3.31 -15.20 9.26
N THR A 145 -2.30 -15.62 8.50
CA THR A 145 -2.12 -15.17 7.11
C THR A 145 -3.22 -15.65 6.16
N LEU A 146 -3.67 -16.91 6.27
CA LEU A 146 -4.64 -17.48 5.32
C LEU A 146 -6.03 -16.84 5.41
N PRO A 147 -6.68 -16.76 6.59
CA PRO A 147 -7.99 -16.11 6.69
C PRO A 147 -7.94 -14.63 6.27
N LEU A 148 -6.82 -13.96 6.57
CA LEU A 148 -6.63 -12.58 6.17
C LEU A 148 -6.56 -12.41 4.65
N HIS A 149 -5.79 -13.26 3.98
CA HIS A 149 -5.69 -13.25 2.52
C HIS A 149 -7.05 -13.48 1.85
N GLU A 150 -7.85 -14.43 2.36
CA GLU A 150 -9.20 -14.70 1.86
C GLU A 150 -10.12 -13.48 2.05
N ALA A 151 -10.11 -12.88 3.25
CA ALA A 151 -10.91 -11.69 3.55
C ALA A 151 -10.58 -10.51 2.63
N ILE A 152 -9.29 -10.23 2.40
CA ILE A 152 -8.89 -9.09 1.55
C ILE A 152 -9.16 -9.38 0.07
N THR A 153 -8.93 -10.61 -0.39
CA THR A 153 -9.20 -10.99 -1.78
C THR A 153 -10.70 -10.91 -2.11
N ALA A 154 -11.56 -11.28 -1.15
CA ALA A 154 -13.01 -11.14 -1.29
C ALA A 154 -13.48 -9.69 -1.51
N MET A 155 -12.66 -8.70 -1.12
CA MET A 155 -12.92 -7.28 -1.34
C MET A 155 -12.36 -6.73 -2.65
N GLY A 156 -11.92 -7.60 -3.58
CA GLY A 156 -11.37 -7.18 -4.88
C GLY A 156 -9.98 -6.56 -4.81
N THR A 157 -9.26 -6.75 -3.70
CA THR A 157 -7.91 -6.23 -3.45
C THR A 157 -6.87 -7.33 -3.67
N HIS A 158 -5.75 -7.03 -4.32
CA HIS A 158 -4.65 -7.99 -4.42
C HIS A 158 -3.82 -7.97 -3.15
N THR A 159 -3.62 -9.14 -2.56
CA THR A 159 -2.79 -9.29 -1.36
C THR A 159 -1.61 -10.20 -1.65
N LEU A 160 -0.41 -9.72 -1.34
CA LEU A 160 0.81 -10.51 -1.31
C LEU A 160 1.21 -10.70 0.15
N THR A 161 1.31 -11.95 0.57
CA THR A 161 1.81 -12.32 1.89
C THR A 161 3.11 -13.09 1.74
N ARG A 162 3.95 -13.14 2.78
CA ARG A 162 5.20 -13.93 2.72
C ARG A 162 4.99 -15.40 2.33
N GLN A 163 3.79 -15.94 2.55
CA GLN A 163 3.43 -17.33 2.22
C GLN A 163 2.64 -17.49 0.92
N SER A 164 2.31 -16.39 0.22
CA SER A 164 1.67 -16.46 -1.08
C SER A 164 2.63 -17.13 -2.08
N ARG A 165 2.34 -18.39 -2.45
CA ARG A 165 2.95 -19.01 -3.62
C ARG A 165 2.58 -18.12 -4.80
N VAL A 166 3.57 -17.70 -5.58
CA VAL A 166 3.38 -17.03 -6.87
C VAL A 166 2.39 -17.88 -7.70
N ALA A 167 1.13 -17.47 -7.77
CA ALA A 167 0.07 -18.15 -8.50
C ALA A 167 0.19 -17.97 -10.03
N PHE A 168 1.40 -17.69 -10.54
CA PHE A 168 1.69 -17.64 -11.98
C PHE A 168 2.11 -19.00 -12.56
N LEU A 169 2.19 -20.05 -11.75
CA LEU A 169 2.62 -21.39 -12.19
C LEU A 169 1.76 -22.50 -11.56
N GLN A 170 0.44 -22.40 -11.67
CA GLN A 170 -0.37 -23.62 -11.64
C GLN A 170 -0.48 -24.15 -13.08
N PRO A 171 -0.02 -25.37 -13.40
CA PRO A 171 -0.34 -25.98 -14.67
C PRO A 171 -1.86 -26.05 -14.81
N GLN A 172 -2.37 -25.54 -15.93
CA GLN A 172 -3.78 -25.67 -16.28
C GLN A 172 -4.16 -27.16 -16.27
N PRO A 173 -5.31 -27.56 -15.70
CA PRO A 173 -5.74 -28.95 -15.77
C PRO A 173 -5.91 -29.33 -17.23
N GLU A 174 -5.10 -30.28 -17.67
CA GLU A 174 -5.15 -30.83 -19.02
C GLU A 174 -6.55 -31.42 -19.22
N HIS A 175 -7.32 -30.82 -20.12
CA HIS A 175 -8.55 -31.45 -20.61
C HIS A 175 -8.14 -32.67 -21.44
N SER A 176 -8.24 -33.85 -20.82
CA SER A 176 -8.26 -35.10 -21.58
C SER A 176 -9.61 -35.26 -22.27
N PRO A 177 -9.61 -35.75 -23.52
CA PRO A 177 -10.80 -35.90 -24.37
C PRO A 177 -11.77 -36.99 -23.91
#